data_AF-A0A9R1AQY6-F1
#
_entry.id   AF-A0A9R1AQY6-F1
#
_cell.length_a   1.000
_cell.length_b   1.000
_cell.length_c   1.000
_cell.angle_alpha   90.00
_cell.angle_beta   90.00
_cell.angle_gamma   90.00
#
_symmetry.space_group_name_H-M   'P 1'
#
loop_
_entity.id
_entity.type
_entity.pdbx_description
1 polymer ?
#
loop_
_entity_poly.entity_id
_entity_poly.type
_entity_poly.pdbx_seq_one_letter_code
_entity_poly.pdbx_strand_id
1 'polypeptide(L)'
;MTILLLIFVLQFLPKVYHSIYIMRKMQKVTGYIFGTVWWGFGLNLFAYFIASHIAGGCWYVLAIQRVASCLQSECEIKNNCNLMSLACSKEMCFHFPWSSDMTALACDTNLTSFSQQNVPDCLSGNGAFAYGIYKGALPVISSNSLAVKILYPIFWGLMTLR
;
A
#
# COMPACT_ATOMS: atom_id res chain seq x y z
N MET A 1 8.46 -0.02 13.70
CA MET A 1 7.92 -0.12 12.31
C MET A 1 8.59 0.84 11.32
N THR A 2 9.22 1.92 11.77
CA THR A 2 10.10 2.79 10.94
C THR A 2 11.31 2.07 10.36
N ILE A 3 11.80 1.03 11.02
CA ILE A 3 12.89 0.16 10.54
C ILE A 3 12.55 -0.47 9.18
N LEU A 4 11.30 -0.89 8.95
CA LEU A 4 10.87 -1.46 7.66
C LEU A 4 10.89 -0.43 6.54
N LEU A 5 10.48 0.81 6.82
CA LEU A 5 10.58 1.94 5.88
C LEU A 5 12.04 2.23 5.55
N LEU A 6 12.90 2.29 6.56
CA LEU A 6 14.33 2.55 6.37
C LEU A 6 15.00 1.44 5.58
N ILE A 7 14.72 0.17 5.89
CA ILE A 7 15.24 -0.98 5.13
C ILE A 7 14.76 -0.91 3.68
N PHE A 8 13.47 -0.61 3.46
CA PHE A 8 12.93 -0.48 2.11
C PHE A 8 13.65 0.61 1.31
N VAL A 9 13.80 1.81 1.87
CA VAL A 9 14.49 2.93 1.21
C VAL A 9 15.97 2.62 1.00
N LEU A 10 16.66 2.10 2.02
CA LEU A 10 18.09 1.75 1.97
C LEU A 10 18.39 0.60 1.01
N GLN A 11 17.46 -0.33 0.80
CA GLN A 11 17.64 -1.41 -0.18
C GLN A 11 17.26 -0.97 -1.60
N PHE A 12 16.32 -0.03 -1.72
CA PHE A 12 15.86 0.47 -3.01
C PHE A 12 16.85 1.46 -3.63
N LEU A 13 17.45 2.37 -2.83
CA LEU A 13 18.41 3.37 -3.31
C LEU A 13 19.61 2.76 -4.06
N PRO A 14 20.31 1.74 -3.53
CA PRO A 14 21.41 1.07 -4.23
C PRO A 14 20.96 0.39 -5.52
N LYS A 15 19.78 -0.23 -5.53
CA LYS A 15 19.22 -0.89 -6.74
C LYS A 15 18.95 0.11 -7.85
N VAL A 16 18.35 1.25 -7.50
CA VAL A 16 18.10 2.35 -8.45
C VAL A 16 19.41 2.95 -8.94
N TYR A 17 20.35 3.23 -8.04
CA TYR A 17 21.67 3.75 -8.42
C TYR A 17 22.40 2.79 -9.38
N HIS A 18 22.39 1.50 -9.09
CA HIS A 18 23.01 0.48 -9.94
C HIS A 18 22.33 0.39 -11.31
N SER A 19 20.99 0.45 -11.34
CA SER A 19 20.23 0.50 -12.60
C SER A 19 20.59 1.73 -13.44
N ILE A 20 20.61 2.92 -12.84
CA ILE A 20 21.00 4.17 -13.52
C ILE A 20 22.45 4.09 -14.02
N TYR A 21 23.36 3.53 -13.22
CA TYR A 21 24.76 3.33 -13.60
C TYR A 21 24.87 2.42 -14.83
N ILE A 22 24.17 1.29 -14.85
CA ILE A 22 24.13 0.39 -16.02
C ILE A 22 23.53 1.11 -17.23
N MET A 23 22.41 1.82 -17.08
CA MET A 23 21.80 2.57 -18.19
C MET A 23 22.77 3.60 -18.77
N ARG A 24 23.50 4.33 -17.92
CA ARG A 24 24.52 5.30 -18.35
C ARG A 24 25.73 4.63 -19.02
N LYS A 25 26.10 3.43 -18.61
CA LYS A 25 27.15 2.65 -19.26
C LYS A 25 26.69 2.18 -20.64
N MET A 26 25.47 1.69 -20.75
CA MET A 26 24.86 1.28 -22.02
C MET A 26 24.70 2.45 -22.98
N GLN A 27 24.31 3.64 -22.49
CA GLN A 27 24.26 4.89 -23.27
C GLN A 27 25.55 5.16 -24.06
N LYS A 28 26.71 4.89 -23.45
CA LYS A 28 28.02 5.13 -24.09
C LYS A 28 28.34 4.12 -25.20
N VAL A 29 27.77 2.91 -25.13
CA VAL A 29 28.04 1.81 -26.07
C VAL A 29 27.02 1.82 -27.21
N THR A 30 25.76 2.13 -26.95
CA THR A 30 24.65 2.09 -27.92
C THR A 30 24.12 3.48 -28.26
N GLY A 31 24.98 4.50 -28.27
CA GLY A 31 24.63 5.92 -28.41
C GLY A 31 23.68 6.28 -29.56
N TYR A 32 23.64 5.48 -30.63
CA TYR A 32 22.65 5.60 -31.72
C TYR A 32 21.19 5.40 -31.27
N ILE A 33 20.94 4.46 -30.35
CA ILE A 33 19.59 4.16 -29.81
C ILE A 33 19.15 5.25 -28.83
N PHE A 34 20.11 5.80 -28.07
CA PHE A 34 19.90 6.78 -27.01
C PHE A 34 19.84 8.24 -27.49
N GLY A 35 20.21 8.52 -28.75
CA GLY A 35 20.10 9.85 -29.36
C GLY A 35 18.69 10.21 -29.85
N THR A 36 17.74 9.27 -29.80
CA THR A 36 16.36 9.51 -30.21
C THR A 36 15.60 10.31 -29.15
N VAL A 37 14.78 11.29 -29.55
CA VAL A 37 13.93 12.09 -28.65
C VAL A 37 13.05 11.21 -27.74
N TRP A 38 12.64 10.05 -28.28
CA TRP A 38 11.86 9.04 -27.57
C TRP A 38 12.56 8.52 -26.31
N TRP A 39 13.89 8.38 -26.35
CA TRP A 39 14.64 7.89 -25.20
C TRP A 39 14.68 8.91 -24.05
N GLY A 40 14.79 10.20 -24.37
CA GLY A 40 14.71 11.28 -23.38
C GLY A 40 13.36 11.28 -22.65
N PHE A 41 12.26 11.11 -23.40
CA PHE A 41 10.93 10.94 -22.83
C PHE A 41 10.82 9.69 -21.96
N GLY A 42 11.32 8.54 -22.44
CA GLY A 42 11.29 7.28 -21.71
C GLY A 42 12.06 7.32 -20.38
N LEU A 43 13.23 7.96 -20.34
CA LEU A 43 14.00 8.12 -19.10
C LEU A 43 13.29 9.03 -18.10
N ASN A 44 12.68 10.11 -18.57
CA ASN A 44 11.91 11.00 -17.70
C ASN A 44 10.73 10.24 -17.09
N LEU A 45 9.96 9.52 -17.92
CA LEU A 45 8.85 8.68 -17.47
C LEU A 45 9.31 7.63 -16.45
N PHE A 46 10.45 6.96 -16.70
CA PHE A 46 11.02 6.01 -15.77
C PHE A 46 11.37 6.64 -14.41
N ALA A 47 11.95 7.85 -14.40
CA ALA A 47 12.23 8.57 -13.16
C ALA A 47 10.95 8.89 -12.37
N TYR A 48 9.87 9.31 -13.05
CA TYR A 48 8.56 9.53 -12.43
C TYR A 48 7.99 8.24 -11.82
N PHE A 49 8.09 7.10 -12.51
CA PHE A 49 7.65 5.80 -11.96
C PHE A 49 8.43 5.41 -10.70
N ILE A 50 9.75 5.62 -10.69
CA ILE A 50 10.59 5.33 -9.52
C ILE A 50 10.21 6.22 -8.34
N ALA A 51 10.07 7.53 -8.56
CA ALA A 51 9.63 8.45 -7.52
C ALA A 51 8.25 8.05 -6.97
N SER A 52 7.32 7.70 -7.86
CA SER A 52 5.96 7.24 -7.51
C SER A 52 5.97 5.95 -6.71
N HIS A 53 6.86 5.02 -7.04
CA HIS A 53 7.03 3.78 -6.30
C HIS A 53 7.54 4.03 -4.87
N ILE A 54 8.51 4.93 -4.70
CA ILE A 54 9.01 5.29 -3.36
C ILE A 54 7.90 5.97 -2.54
N ALA A 55 7.29 7.02 -3.10
CA ALA A 55 6.25 7.79 -2.42
C ALA A 55 5.04 6.91 -2.05
N GLY A 56 4.58 6.10 -3.00
CA GLY A 56 3.52 5.12 -2.80
C GLY A 56 3.87 4.04 -1.78
N GLY A 57 5.08 3.50 -1.83
CA GLY A 57 5.56 2.51 -0.85
C GLY A 57 5.61 3.08 0.57
N CYS A 58 6.15 4.29 0.73
CA CYS A 58 6.15 4.99 2.01
C CYS A 58 4.73 5.21 2.53
N TRP A 59 3.83 5.65 1.66
CA TRP A 59 2.43 5.83 1.99
C TRP A 59 1.75 4.53 2.46
N TYR A 60 1.96 3.43 1.73
CA TYR A 60 1.34 2.14 2.05
C TYR A 60 1.81 1.61 3.41
N VAL A 61 3.10 1.74 3.72
CA VAL A 61 3.62 1.31 5.02
C VAL A 61 3.11 2.21 6.15
N LEU A 62 2.99 3.53 5.94
CA LEU A 62 2.38 4.42 6.92
C LEU A 62 0.88 4.12 7.12
N ALA A 63 0.17 3.73 6.06
CA ALA A 63 -1.22 3.28 6.16
C ALA A 63 -1.35 2.03 7.04
N ILE A 64 -0.50 1.02 6.83
CA ILE A 64 -0.46 -0.18 7.69
C ILE A 64 -0.15 0.18 9.13
N GLN A 65 0.78 1.10 9.38
CA GLN A 65 1.08 1.57 10.74
C GLN A 65 -0.13 2.22 11.40
N ARG A 66 -0.90 3.03 10.65
CA ARG A 66 -2.14 3.62 11.16
C ARG A 66 -3.21 2.58 11.47
N VAL A 67 -3.37 1.57 10.62
CA VAL A 67 -4.25 0.43 10.90
C VAL A 67 -3.79 -0.31 12.16
N ALA A 68 -2.49 -0.55 12.33
CA ALA A 68 -1.96 -1.19 13.53
C ALA A 68 -2.20 -0.37 14.81
N SER A 69 -2.00 0.96 14.77
CA SER A 69 -2.31 1.84 15.91
C SER A 69 -3.79 1.85 16.25
N CYS A 70 -4.64 1.82 15.23
CA CYS A 70 -6.09 1.74 15.41
C CYS A 70 -6.48 0.44 16.12
N LEU A 71 -5.97 -0.71 15.66
CA LEU A 71 -6.19 -2.01 16.30
C LEU A 71 -5.64 -2.04 17.73
N GLN A 72 -4.49 -1.40 17.99
CA GLN A 72 -3.94 -1.29 19.34
C GLN A 72 -4.87 -0.50 20.27
N SER A 73 -5.41 0.64 19.83
CA SER A 73 -6.31 1.47 20.66
C SER A 73 -7.59 0.72 21.08
N GLU A 74 -8.19 -0.03 20.16
CA GLU A 74 -9.35 -0.88 20.45
C GLU A 74 -9.00 -2.02 21.44
N CYS A 75 -7.80 -2.57 21.30
CA CYS A 75 -7.30 -3.65 22.15
C CYS A 75 -7.07 -3.19 23.59
N GLU A 76 -6.56 -1.96 23.79
CA GLU A 76 -6.41 -1.31 25.10
C GLU A 76 -7.78 -1.04 25.76
N ILE A 77 -8.79 -0.63 24.98
CA ILE A 77 -10.15 -0.41 25.49
C ILE A 77 -10.82 -1.72 25.94
N LYS A 78 -10.62 -2.81 25.19
CA LYS A 78 -11.27 -4.10 25.48
C LYS A 78 -10.59 -4.94 26.58
N ASN A 79 -9.50 -4.45 27.20
CA ASN A 79 -8.75 -5.03 28.35
C ASN A 79 -8.26 -6.50 28.24
N ASN A 80 -8.72 -7.29 27.26
CA ASN A 80 -8.41 -8.72 27.12
C ASN A 80 -8.26 -9.11 25.65
N CYS A 81 -7.42 -8.37 24.92
CA CYS A 81 -7.21 -8.58 23.50
C CYS A 81 -5.75 -8.99 23.21
N ASN A 82 -5.60 -10.05 22.40
CA ASN A 82 -4.30 -10.52 21.96
C ASN A 82 -4.01 -9.94 20.56
N LEU A 83 -3.21 -8.87 20.52
CA LEU A 83 -2.89 -8.09 19.31
C LEU A 83 -2.43 -8.99 18.14
N MET A 84 -1.69 -10.05 18.47
CA MET A 84 -1.16 -11.02 17.50
C MET A 84 -2.26 -11.80 16.78
N SER A 85 -3.35 -12.12 17.48
CA SER A 85 -4.50 -12.83 16.90
C SER A 85 -5.33 -11.91 16.00
N LEU A 86 -5.36 -10.61 16.29
CA LEU A 86 -6.13 -9.64 15.51
C LEU A 86 -5.37 -9.20 14.24
N ALA A 87 -4.05 -9.07 14.34
CA ALA A 87 -3.18 -8.73 13.22
C ALA A 87 -2.92 -9.91 12.26
N CYS A 88 -3.03 -11.16 12.75
CA CYS A 88 -2.82 -12.39 11.97
C CYS A 88 -4.13 -13.09 11.58
N SER A 89 -5.29 -12.49 11.89
CA SER A 89 -6.57 -13.00 11.39
C SER A 89 -6.54 -12.94 9.86
N LYS A 90 -6.76 -14.10 9.24
CA LYS A 90 -6.51 -14.35 7.82
C LYS A 90 -7.42 -13.53 6.90
N GLU A 91 -8.48 -12.91 7.44
CA GLU A 91 -9.48 -12.14 6.72
C GLU A 91 -9.90 -10.92 7.55
N MET A 92 -9.24 -9.78 7.32
CA MET A 92 -9.72 -8.47 7.81
C MET A 92 -10.65 -7.88 6.76
N CYS A 93 -11.95 -8.15 6.90
CA CYS A 93 -13.01 -7.65 6.02
C CYS A 93 -13.38 -6.20 6.41
N PHE A 94 -13.31 -5.28 5.44
CA PHE A 94 -13.73 -3.88 5.62
C PHE A 94 -15.11 -3.68 4.97
N HIS A 95 -16.08 -3.17 5.73
CA HIS A 95 -17.40 -2.83 5.20
C HIS A 95 -17.44 -1.32 4.90
N PHE A 96 -17.77 -0.95 3.66
CA PHE A 96 -17.98 0.45 3.27
C PHE A 96 -19.49 0.76 3.20
N PRO A 97 -19.96 1.95 3.62
CA PRO A 97 -21.40 2.26 3.64
C PRO A 97 -21.95 2.85 2.33
N TRP A 98 -21.16 2.92 1.25
CA TRP A 98 -21.58 3.63 0.03
C TRP A 98 -21.63 2.73 -1.19
N SER A 99 -22.73 1.99 -1.31
CA SER A 99 -23.45 1.74 -2.57
C SER A 99 -24.48 0.64 -2.32
N SER A 100 -25.76 1.02 -2.31
CA SER A 100 -26.82 0.12 -2.78
C SER A 100 -26.46 -0.28 -4.21
N ASP A 101 -26.46 -1.58 -4.47
CA ASP A 101 -26.08 -2.26 -5.71
C ASP A 101 -24.60 -2.65 -5.90
N MET A 102 -24.46 -3.99 -5.85
CA MET A 102 -23.56 -4.85 -6.59
C MET A 102 -22.06 -4.60 -6.48
N THR A 103 -21.44 -5.37 -5.58
CA THR A 103 -20.02 -5.84 -5.48
C THR A 103 -19.31 -5.58 -4.15
N ALA A 104 -20.05 -5.33 -3.06
CA ALA A 104 -19.52 -5.40 -1.69
C ALA A 104 -19.41 -6.84 -1.14
N LEU A 105 -18.98 -7.80 -1.95
CA LEU A 105 -18.90 -9.22 -1.57
C LEU A 105 -17.47 -9.76 -1.78
N ALA A 106 -16.50 -9.21 -1.04
CA ALA A 106 -15.19 -9.86 -0.90
C ALA A 106 -15.14 -10.83 0.28
N CYS A 107 -16.23 -10.93 1.05
CA CYS A 107 -16.35 -11.81 2.21
C CYS A 107 -17.72 -12.50 2.18
N ASP A 108 -17.96 -13.36 1.20
CA ASP A 108 -18.93 -14.42 1.40
C ASP A 108 -18.59 -15.63 0.54
N THR A 109 -18.18 -16.71 1.21
CA THR A 109 -18.82 -18.01 1.08
C THR A 109 -18.13 -19.03 2.00
N ASN A 110 -18.88 -19.45 3.03
CA ASN A 110 -18.66 -20.65 3.85
C ASN A 110 -17.54 -20.62 4.91
N LEU A 111 -17.50 -19.59 5.76
CA LEU A 111 -17.00 -19.73 7.14
C LEU A 111 -18.15 -19.52 8.12
N THR A 112 -18.99 -20.54 8.24
CA THR A 112 -19.81 -20.73 9.43
C THR A 112 -18.91 -20.77 10.65
N SER A 113 -19.21 -19.92 11.64
CA SER A 113 -18.78 -20.01 13.05
C SER A 113 -17.51 -19.29 13.54
N PHE A 114 -17.20 -18.06 13.10
CA PHE A 114 -16.51 -17.12 14.01
C PHE A 114 -16.96 -15.67 13.79
N SER A 115 -17.87 -15.23 14.66
CA SER A 115 -18.19 -13.84 15.00
C SER A 115 -18.51 -12.87 13.86
N GLN A 116 -19.79 -12.83 13.48
CA GLN A 116 -20.47 -11.66 12.90
C GLN A 116 -20.60 -10.48 13.91
N GLN A 117 -19.72 -10.40 14.92
CA GLN A 117 -19.93 -9.55 16.10
C GLN A 117 -18.73 -8.70 16.53
N ASN A 118 -17.58 -8.75 15.87
CA ASN A 118 -16.43 -7.92 16.25
C ASN A 118 -15.55 -7.58 15.05
N VAL A 119 -16.09 -6.95 14.00
CA VAL A 119 -15.22 -6.10 13.18
C VAL A 119 -14.87 -4.90 14.08
N PRO A 120 -13.61 -4.64 14.43
CA PRO A 120 -13.23 -3.45 15.17
C PRO A 120 -13.86 -2.22 14.51
N ASP A 121 -14.50 -1.33 15.27
CA ASP A 121 -15.11 -0.09 14.72
C ASP A 121 -14.09 0.72 13.91
N CYS A 122 -12.85 0.67 14.39
CA CYS A 122 -11.60 0.99 13.74
C CYS A 122 -11.44 0.57 12.25
N LEU A 123 -11.97 -0.57 11.81
CA LEU A 123 -11.88 -1.08 10.43
C LEU A 123 -13.14 -0.79 9.61
N SER A 124 -14.21 -0.31 10.25
CA SER A 124 -15.38 0.20 9.51
C SER A 124 -15.02 1.56 8.92
N GLY A 125 -15.31 1.79 7.64
CA GLY A 125 -14.99 3.07 6.97
C GLY A 125 -15.64 4.33 7.61
N ASN A 126 -16.55 4.10 8.58
CA ASN A 126 -17.26 5.06 9.42
C ASN A 126 -16.82 5.07 10.89
N GLY A 127 -15.74 4.37 11.26
CA GLY A 127 -15.21 4.38 12.62
C GLY A 127 -14.74 5.76 13.07
N ALA A 128 -14.71 5.99 14.39
CA ALA A 128 -14.25 7.24 15.00
C ALA A 128 -12.75 7.52 14.80
N PHE A 129 -11.99 6.57 14.25
CA PHE A 129 -10.55 6.70 14.06
C PHE A 129 -10.22 7.57 12.83
N ALA A 130 -9.48 8.67 13.07
CA ALA A 130 -9.08 9.61 12.03
C ALA A 130 -7.94 9.07 11.15
N TYR A 131 -8.28 8.27 10.14
CA TYR A 131 -7.30 7.79 9.14
C TYR A 131 -6.77 8.90 8.21
N GLY A 132 -7.54 9.98 8.05
CA GLY A 132 -7.20 11.08 7.15
C GLY A 132 -6.89 10.60 5.73
N ILE A 133 -5.71 10.97 5.26
CA ILE A 133 -5.22 10.64 3.92
C ILE A 133 -5.14 9.13 3.66
N TYR A 134 -4.96 8.30 4.70
CA TYR A 134 -4.86 6.85 4.59
C TYR A 134 -6.21 6.13 4.48
N LYS A 135 -7.35 6.84 4.51
CA LYS A 135 -8.69 6.24 4.41
C LYS A 135 -8.86 5.38 3.14
N GLY A 136 -8.26 5.81 2.03
CA GLY A 136 -8.29 5.07 0.76
C GLY A 136 -7.43 3.79 0.76
N ALA A 137 -6.55 3.61 1.73
CA ALA A 137 -5.69 2.43 1.81
C ALA A 137 -6.36 1.24 2.51
N LEU A 138 -7.44 1.45 3.27
CA LEU A 138 -8.20 0.38 3.95
C LEU A 138 -8.62 -0.76 3.00
N PRO A 139 -9.32 -0.50 1.87
CA PRO A 139 -9.69 -1.56 0.94
C PRO A 139 -8.48 -2.24 0.26
N VAL A 140 -7.37 -1.52 0.12
CA VAL A 140 -6.13 -2.04 -0.50
C VAL A 140 -5.44 -3.04 0.42
N ILE A 141 -5.41 -2.76 1.73
CA ILE A 141 -4.81 -3.62 2.74
C ILE A 141 -5.62 -4.91 2.90
N SER A 142 -6.95 -4.80 2.85
CA SER A 142 -7.91 -5.92 2.89
C SER A 142 -7.86 -6.84 1.68
N SER A 143 -7.54 -6.29 0.50
CA SER A 143 -7.59 -7.05 -0.75
C SER A 143 -6.69 -8.29 -0.70
N ASN A 144 -7.16 -9.41 -1.24
CA ASN A 144 -6.36 -10.61 -1.41
C ASN A 144 -5.42 -10.55 -2.64
N SER A 145 -5.63 -9.56 -3.53
CA SER A 145 -4.85 -9.44 -4.75
C SER A 145 -3.52 -8.73 -4.51
N LEU A 146 -2.41 -9.42 -4.81
CA LEU A 146 -1.07 -8.82 -4.81
C LEU A 146 -0.97 -7.67 -5.81
N ALA A 147 -1.67 -7.76 -6.94
CA ALA A 147 -1.67 -6.69 -7.94
C ALA A 147 -2.26 -5.40 -7.38
N VAL A 148 -3.35 -5.48 -6.61
CA VAL A 148 -3.97 -4.30 -5.97
C VAL A 148 -3.01 -3.69 -4.94
N LYS A 149 -2.35 -4.53 -4.12
CA LYS A 149 -1.38 -4.07 -3.12
C LYS A 149 -0.15 -3.38 -3.71
N ILE A 150 0.23 -3.71 -4.94
CA ILE A 150 1.40 -3.13 -5.62
C ILE A 150 1.01 -1.94 -6.49
N LEU A 151 -0.03 -2.07 -7.32
CA LEU A 151 -0.39 -1.07 -8.32
C LEU A 151 -1.06 0.15 -7.69
N TYR A 152 -1.89 -0.05 -6.66
CA TYR A 152 -2.62 1.05 -6.06
C TYR A 152 -1.71 2.09 -5.37
N PRO A 153 -0.71 1.69 -4.57
CA PRO A 153 0.24 2.67 -4.01
C PRO A 153 1.06 3.39 -5.08
N ILE A 154 1.47 2.69 -6.15
CA ILE A 154 2.19 3.32 -7.27
C ILE A 154 1.32 4.37 -7.96
N PHE A 155 0.06 4.04 -8.23
CA PHE A 155 -0.91 4.97 -8.80
C PHE A 155 -1.14 6.18 -7.89
N TRP A 156 -1.28 5.94 -6.58
CA TRP A 156 -1.41 7.00 -5.59
C TRP A 156 -0.18 7.91 -5.57
N GLY A 157 1.02 7.35 -5.63
CA GLY A 157 2.27 8.10 -5.75
C GLY A 157 2.33 8.94 -7.01
N LEU A 158 1.93 8.38 -8.16
CA LEU A 158 1.90 9.07 -9.44
C LEU A 158 0.95 10.28 -9.45
N MET A 159 -0.24 10.10 -8.86
CA MET A 159 -1.21 11.19 -8.71
C MET A 159 -0.71 12.32 -7.81
N THR A 160 0.19 12.02 -6.87
CA THR A 160 0.72 12.98 -5.89
C THR A 160 1.96 13.72 -6.39
N LEU A 161 2.75 13.10 -7.28
CA LEU A 161 3.99 13.66 -7.85
C LEU A 161 3.75 14.53 -9.11
N ARG A 162 2.70 15.35 -9.09
CA ARG A 162 2.34 16.24 -10.21
C ARG A 162 3.46 17.22 -10.57
#